data_AF-A0A3M1ZC66-F1
#
_entry.id   AF-A0A3M1ZC66-F1
#
_cell.length_a   1.000
_cell.length_b   1.000
_cell.length_c   1.000
_cell.angle_alpha   90.00
_cell.angle_beta   90.00
_cell.angle_gamma   90.00
#
_symmetry.space_group_name_H-M   'P 1'
#
loop_
_entity.id
_entity.type
_entity.pdbx_description
1 polymer ?
#
loop_
_entity_poly.entity_id
_entity_poly.type
_entity_poly.pdbx_seq_one_letter_code
_entity_poly.pdbx_strand_id
1 'polypeptide(L)'
;MNNPGIFGTGASLLSDLSLIAYIALIVPAMVVGYYFARRGKHRPHHKYTMIAITTINWLLIVILMIGQYLLDVPDGLQRNAGDARYLLPTIHGILGLPAQLLATYIIYRMLREDSQVAKAKARSEQDIQHYWFKAAKPLMRLVLALWFLTAAFGVLTYLVRYEVLTPFNFGDSPAPIVTQEAPTIDNDPPLSTTQDTTPPTLEPAVTQDIAPPPATTQEP
;
A
#
# COMPACT_ATOMS: atom_id res chain seq x y z
N MET A 1 -14.75 0.28 -16.88
CA MET A 1 -14.54 -1.17 -17.06
C MET A 1 -13.28 -1.53 -16.29
N ASN A 2 -13.41 -2.31 -15.22
CA ASN A 2 -12.24 -2.77 -14.45
C ASN A 2 -11.65 -3.96 -15.18
N ASN A 3 -10.54 -3.75 -15.91
CA ASN A 3 -9.77 -4.86 -16.44
C ASN A 3 -9.14 -5.61 -15.26
N PRO A 4 -9.40 -6.93 -15.12
CA PRO A 4 -8.84 -7.72 -14.04
C PRO A 4 -7.31 -7.68 -14.06
N GLY A 5 -6.70 -7.73 -12.87
CA GLY A 5 -5.25 -7.79 -12.70
C GLY A 5 -4.61 -9.04 -13.31
N ILE A 6 -3.30 -8.97 -13.52
CA ILE A 6 -2.45 -10.07 -14.00
C ILE A 6 -2.24 -11.10 -12.89
N PHE A 7 -2.24 -10.67 -11.63
CA PHE A 7 -1.94 -11.54 -10.48
C PHE A 7 -3.13 -12.36 -9.96
N GLY A 8 -4.30 -12.25 -10.59
CA GLY A 8 -5.50 -12.99 -10.16
C GLY A 8 -6.03 -12.59 -8.78
N THR A 9 -5.67 -11.39 -8.31
CA THR A 9 -6.14 -10.78 -7.04
C THR A 9 -7.35 -9.88 -7.31
N GLY A 10 -7.90 -9.25 -6.25
CA GLY A 10 -8.91 -8.20 -6.40
C GLY A 10 -8.39 -6.90 -7.04
N ALA A 11 -7.14 -6.87 -7.50
CA ALA A 11 -6.50 -5.70 -8.06
C ALA A 11 -6.90 -5.43 -9.52
N SER A 12 -6.86 -4.15 -9.90
CA SER A 12 -6.97 -3.75 -11.30
C SER A 12 -5.64 -3.99 -12.02
N LEU A 13 -5.69 -4.17 -13.35
CA LEU A 13 -4.47 -4.22 -14.18
C LEU A 13 -3.51 -3.04 -13.91
N LEU A 14 -4.05 -1.84 -13.71
CA LEU A 14 -3.25 -0.64 -13.46
C LEU A 14 -2.55 -0.70 -12.10
N SER A 15 -3.20 -1.29 -11.09
CA SER A 15 -2.61 -1.53 -9.77
C SER A 15 -1.44 -2.50 -9.86
N ASP A 16 -1.59 -3.59 -10.60
CA ASP A 16 -0.54 -4.59 -10.79
C ASP A 16 0.66 -4.01 -11.53
N LEU A 17 0.41 -3.27 -12.61
CA LEU A 17 1.46 -2.58 -13.35
C LEU A 17 2.17 -1.53 -12.49
N SER A 18 1.46 -0.83 -11.61
CA SER A 18 2.07 0.13 -10.69
C SER A 18 3.01 -0.57 -9.70
N LEU A 19 2.62 -1.73 -9.16
CA LEU A 19 3.44 -2.54 -8.26
C LEU A 19 4.68 -3.08 -8.99
N ILE A 20 4.51 -3.64 -10.18
CA ILE A 20 5.60 -4.16 -11.00
C ILE A 20 6.58 -3.03 -11.34
N ALA A 21 6.10 -1.88 -11.80
CA ALA A 21 6.95 -0.73 -12.08
C ALA A 21 7.75 -0.34 -10.83
N TYR A 22 7.13 -0.33 -9.65
CA TYR A 22 7.84 0.02 -8.43
C TYR A 22 8.93 -1.01 -8.07
N ILE A 23 8.58 -2.30 -8.04
CA ILE A 23 9.47 -3.38 -7.60
C ILE A 23 10.57 -3.69 -8.62
N ALA A 24 10.23 -3.71 -9.91
CA ALA A 24 11.15 -4.13 -10.97
C ALA A 24 11.96 -2.98 -11.57
N LEU A 25 11.45 -1.74 -11.51
CA LEU A 25 12.14 -0.58 -12.08
C LEU A 25 12.68 0.35 -11.00
N ILE A 26 11.84 0.85 -10.09
CA ILE A 26 12.24 1.92 -9.17
C ILE A 26 13.19 1.41 -8.08
N VAL A 27 12.87 0.29 -7.40
CA VAL A 27 13.74 -0.29 -6.36
C VAL A 27 15.15 -0.61 -6.87
N PRO A 28 15.31 -1.37 -7.98
CA PRO A 28 16.65 -1.74 -8.44
C PRO A 28 17.42 -0.51 -8.93
N ALA A 29 16.75 0.44 -9.59
CA ALA A 29 17.40 1.64 -10.07
C ALA A 29 17.89 2.53 -8.90
N MET A 30 17.18 2.58 -7.77
CA MET A 30 17.64 3.27 -6.56
C MET A 30 18.90 2.61 -5.98
N VAL A 31 18.95 1.27 -5.96
CA VAL A 31 20.14 0.52 -5.55
C VAL A 31 21.33 0.80 -6.48
N VAL A 32 21.11 0.83 -7.80
CA VAL A 32 22.13 1.21 -8.79
C VAL A 32 22.64 2.64 -8.54
N GLY A 33 21.73 3.57 -8.26
CA GLY A 33 22.06 4.94 -7.87
C GLY A 33 22.96 5.02 -6.64
N TYR A 34 22.59 4.28 -5.58
CA TYR A 34 23.38 4.15 -4.36
C TYR A 34 24.77 3.57 -4.65
N TYR A 35 24.84 2.52 -5.47
CA TYR A 35 26.10 1.90 -5.88
C TYR A 35 27.02 2.92 -6.58
N PHE A 36 26.51 3.69 -7.54
CA PHE A 36 27.29 4.75 -8.18
C PHE A 36 27.79 5.81 -7.19
N ALA A 37 26.94 6.24 -6.25
CA ALA A 37 27.36 7.19 -5.22
C ALA A 37 28.46 6.63 -4.30
N ARG A 38 28.39 5.35 -3.93
CA ARG A 38 29.41 4.70 -3.08
C ARG A 38 30.75 4.52 -3.78
N ARG A 39 30.73 4.34 -5.10
CA ARG A 39 31.94 4.21 -5.94
C ARG A 39 32.50 5.56 -6.40
N GLY A 40 31.98 6.69 -5.89
CA GLY A 40 32.40 8.03 -6.29
C GLY A 40 31.99 8.44 -7.71
N LYS A 41 31.15 7.63 -8.39
CA LYS A 41 30.64 7.89 -9.74
C LYS A 41 29.46 8.86 -9.73
N HIS A 42 29.64 10.01 -9.07
CA HIS A 42 28.59 11.02 -8.88
C HIS A 42 28.12 11.64 -10.20
N ARG A 43 29.05 11.81 -11.15
CA ARG A 43 28.78 12.37 -12.49
C ARG A 43 29.42 11.48 -13.57
N PRO A 44 28.75 11.21 -14.70
CA PRO A 44 27.33 11.49 -14.98
C PRO A 44 26.36 10.45 -14.39
N HIS A 45 26.86 9.26 -14.05
CA HIS A 45 26.06 8.06 -13.77
C HIS A 45 25.02 8.25 -12.67
N HIS A 46 25.45 8.52 -11.43
CA HIS A 46 24.52 8.73 -10.31
C HIS A 46 23.53 9.86 -10.62
N LYS A 47 24.01 11.00 -11.15
CA LYS A 47 23.17 12.14 -11.51
C LYS A 47 22.02 11.76 -12.44
N TYR A 48 22.30 11.15 -13.59
CA TYR A 48 21.26 10.84 -14.56
C TYR A 48 20.34 9.72 -14.07
N THR A 49 20.86 8.74 -13.33
CA THR A 49 20.04 7.72 -12.68
C THR A 49 19.06 8.34 -11.70
N MET A 50 19.49 9.25 -10.81
CA MET A 50 18.60 9.90 -9.85
C MET A 50 17.56 10.80 -10.52
N ILE A 51 17.94 11.56 -11.55
CA ILE A 51 16.99 12.36 -12.33
C ILE A 51 15.91 11.47 -12.94
N ALA A 52 16.31 10.42 -13.66
CA ALA A 52 15.38 9.53 -14.34
C ALA A 52 14.39 8.90 -13.36
N ILE A 53 14.89 8.30 -12.27
CA ILE A 53 14.03 7.63 -11.29
C ILE A 53 13.11 8.62 -10.59
N THR A 54 13.60 9.77 -10.14
CA THR A 54 12.75 10.76 -9.47
C THR A 54 11.67 11.31 -10.40
N THR A 55 11.98 11.55 -11.68
CA THR A 55 11.00 11.98 -12.68
C THR A 55 9.94 10.90 -12.94
N ILE A 56 10.35 9.65 -13.17
CA ILE A 56 9.41 8.53 -13.35
C ILE A 56 8.55 8.37 -12.10
N ASN A 57 9.14 8.45 -10.91
CA ASN A 57 8.40 8.32 -9.66
C ASN A 57 7.37 9.45 -9.47
N TRP A 58 7.68 10.68 -9.90
CA TRP A 58 6.68 11.76 -9.92
C TRP A 58 5.48 11.45 -10.80
N LEU A 59 5.71 10.87 -11.99
CA LEU A 59 4.62 10.47 -12.88
C LEU A 59 3.73 9.40 -12.23
N LEU A 60 4.34 8.39 -11.60
CA LEU A 60 3.59 7.36 -10.87
C LEU A 60 2.80 7.94 -9.69
N ILE A 61 3.40 8.85 -8.92
CA ILE A 61 2.74 9.50 -7.78
C ILE A 61 1.52 10.30 -8.24
N VAL A 62 1.70 11.19 -9.22
CA VAL A 62 0.62 12.10 -9.65
C VAL A 62 -0.51 11.35 -10.35
N ILE A 63 -0.18 10.43 -11.27
CA ILE A 63 -1.16 9.77 -12.11
C ILE A 63 -1.86 8.63 -11.36
N LEU A 64 -1.09 7.82 -10.62
CA LEU A 64 -1.62 6.58 -10.03
C LEU A 64 -1.91 6.71 -8.55
N MET A 65 -1.00 7.30 -7.77
CA MET A 65 -1.14 7.29 -6.31
C MET A 65 -2.10 8.37 -5.79
N ILE A 66 -1.92 9.63 -6.20
CA ILE A 66 -2.75 10.74 -5.71
C ILE A 66 -4.20 10.55 -6.13
N GLY A 67 -4.45 10.20 -7.39
CA GLY A 67 -5.81 9.95 -7.88
C GLY A 67 -6.52 8.85 -7.10
N GLN A 68 -5.90 7.68 -6.93
CA GLN A 68 -6.50 6.56 -6.19
C GLN A 68 -6.65 6.86 -4.69
N TYR A 69 -5.72 7.61 -4.11
CA TYR A 69 -5.81 8.01 -2.71
C TYR A 69 -7.03 8.91 -2.48
N LEU A 70 -7.18 9.97 -3.29
CA LEU A 70 -8.23 10.97 -3.11
C LEU A 70 -9.64 10.42 -3.33
N LEU A 71 -9.80 9.33 -4.07
CA LEU A 71 -11.10 8.74 -4.37
C LEU A 71 -11.67 7.84 -3.24
N ASP A 72 -10.82 7.25 -2.39
CA ASP A 72 -11.26 6.19 -1.46
C ASP A 72 -10.74 6.37 -0.03
N VAL A 73 -9.50 6.86 0.14
CA VAL A 73 -8.84 6.83 1.45
C VAL A 73 -9.42 7.82 2.47
N PRO A 74 -9.70 9.10 2.13
CA PRO A 74 -10.25 10.06 3.10
C PRO A 74 -11.58 9.61 3.71
N ASP A 75 -12.50 9.15 2.86
CA ASP A 75 -13.82 8.68 3.28
C ASP A 75 -13.72 7.40 4.12
N GLY A 76 -12.86 6.46 3.71
CA GLY A 76 -12.62 5.23 4.46
C GLY A 76 -12.04 5.50 5.84
N LEU A 77 -11.08 6.43 5.95
CA LEU A 77 -10.45 6.79 7.22
C LEU A 77 -11.41 7.50 8.18
N GLN A 78 -12.35 8.31 7.66
CA GLN A 78 -13.39 8.93 8.48
C GLN A 78 -14.36 7.90 9.06
N ARG A 79 -14.72 6.87 8.29
CA ARG A 79 -15.64 5.82 8.73
C ARG A 79 -14.97 4.83 9.67
N ASN A 80 -13.76 4.39 9.34
CA ASN A 80 -13.01 3.34 10.05
C ASN A 80 -11.52 3.69 10.14
N ALA A 81 -11.16 4.61 11.05
CA ALA A 81 -9.79 5.09 11.18
C ALA A 81 -8.74 4.01 11.54
N GLY A 82 -9.18 2.89 12.13
CA GLY A 82 -8.31 1.77 12.51
C GLY A 82 -8.08 0.73 11.41
N ASP A 83 -8.76 0.83 10.28
CA ASP A 83 -8.66 -0.15 9.20
C ASP A 83 -7.34 0.03 8.42
N ALA A 84 -6.52 -1.03 8.43
CA ALA A 84 -5.23 -1.07 7.76
C ALA A 84 -5.32 -0.75 6.26
N ARG A 85 -6.47 -1.03 5.61
CA ARG A 85 -6.75 -0.72 4.21
C ARG A 85 -6.61 0.78 3.88
N TYR A 86 -6.94 1.64 4.84
CA TYR A 86 -6.86 3.10 4.68
C TYR A 86 -5.65 3.70 5.39
N LEU A 87 -5.25 3.11 6.53
CA LEU A 87 -4.12 3.58 7.31
C LEU A 87 -2.77 3.37 6.60
N LEU A 88 -2.55 2.22 5.97
CA LEU A 88 -1.30 1.93 5.27
C LEU A 88 -1.01 2.87 4.09
N PRO A 89 -1.96 3.15 3.16
CA PRO A 89 -1.78 4.18 2.15
C PRO A 89 -1.48 5.56 2.73
N THR A 90 -2.09 5.90 3.87
CA THR A 90 -1.89 7.20 4.53
C THR A 90 -0.47 7.32 5.08
N ILE A 91 0.01 6.30 5.80
CA ILE A 91 1.39 6.23 6.30
C ILE A 91 2.38 6.24 5.13
N HIS A 92 2.10 5.46 4.07
CA HIS A 92 2.89 5.47 2.84
C HIS A 92 3.03 6.88 2.27
N GLY A 93 1.93 7.63 2.17
CA GLY A 93 1.92 9.02 1.69
C GLY A 93 2.70 9.98 2.61
N ILE A 94 2.52 9.88 3.93
CA ILE A 94 3.22 10.71 4.93
C ILE A 94 4.74 10.53 4.86
N LEU A 95 5.21 9.31 4.58
CA LEU A 95 6.63 9.03 4.44
C LEU A 95 7.14 9.36 3.03
N GLY A 96 6.36 8.99 2.02
CA GLY A 96 6.75 9.05 0.61
C GLY A 96 6.80 10.46 0.05
N LEU A 97 5.86 11.34 0.42
CA LEU A 97 5.84 12.71 -0.08
C LEU A 97 7.07 13.51 0.39
N PRO A 98 7.44 13.52 1.68
CA PRO A 98 8.70 14.11 2.12
C PRO A 98 9.92 13.48 1.45
N ALA A 99 9.96 12.15 1.28
CA ALA A 99 11.06 11.48 0.59
C ALA A 99 11.23 12.00 -0.85
N GLN A 100 10.12 12.11 -1.58
CA GLN A 100 10.11 12.58 -2.97
C GLN A 100 10.48 14.06 -3.09
N LEU A 101 9.98 14.91 -2.19
CA LEU A 101 10.33 16.33 -2.14
C LEU A 101 11.82 16.54 -1.83
N LEU A 102 12.36 15.80 -0.85
CA LEU A 102 13.78 15.85 -0.51
C LEU A 102 14.67 15.32 -1.64
N ALA A 103 14.28 14.23 -2.31
CA ALA A 103 14.99 13.71 -3.49
C ALA A 103 15.04 14.77 -4.61
N THR A 104 13.89 15.41 -4.88
CA THR A 104 13.79 16.50 -5.87
C THR A 104 14.67 17.68 -5.48
N TYR A 105 14.67 18.07 -4.20
CA TYR A 105 15.53 19.13 -3.69
C TYR A 105 17.02 18.80 -3.86
N ILE A 106 17.46 17.58 -3.54
CA ILE A 106 18.85 17.13 -3.74
C ILE A 106 19.24 17.22 -5.21
N ILE A 107 18.38 16.73 -6.11
CA ILE A 107 18.63 16.79 -7.57
C ILE A 107 18.73 18.24 -8.04
N TYR A 108 17.80 19.10 -7.62
CA TYR A 108 17.84 20.52 -7.93
C TYR A 108 19.16 21.17 -7.45
N ARG A 109 19.58 20.89 -6.21
CA ARG A 109 20.84 21.42 -5.66
C ARG A 109 22.03 20.93 -6.47
N MET A 110 22.08 19.63 -6.80
CA MET A 110 23.14 19.04 -7.63
C MET A 110 23.20 19.71 -9.02
N LEU A 111 22.06 19.92 -9.68
CA LEU A 111 22.00 20.58 -10.99
C LEU A 111 22.43 22.06 -10.92
N ARG A 112 22.03 22.76 -9.86
CA ARG A 112 22.44 24.15 -9.62
C ARG A 112 23.95 24.25 -9.43
N GLU A 113 24.53 23.34 -8.64
CA GLU A 113 25.98 23.28 -8.40
C GLU A 113 26.75 22.92 -9.67
N ASP A 114 26.27 21.98 -10.49
CA ASP A 114 26.83 21.69 -11.82
C ASP A 114 26.89 22.94 -12.71
N SER A 115 25.79 23.72 -12.72
CA SER A 115 25.70 24.95 -13.49
C SER A 115 26.68 26.02 -12.98
N GLN A 116 26.82 26.15 -11.66
CA GLN A 116 27.78 27.08 -11.05
C GLN A 116 29.23 26.71 -11.40
N VAL A 117 29.58 25.42 -11.29
CA VAL A 117 30.89 24.88 -11.68
C VAL A 117 31.16 25.12 -13.16
N ALA A 118 30.20 24.86 -14.04
CA ALA A 118 30.35 25.10 -15.47
C ALA A 118 30.60 26.59 -15.79
N LYS A 119 29.86 27.49 -15.13
CA LYS A 119 30.03 28.94 -15.28
C LYS A 119 31.38 29.43 -14.71
N ALA A 120 31.80 28.92 -13.57
CA ALA A 120 33.11 29.24 -12.96
C ALA A 120 34.26 28.81 -13.88
N LYS A 121 34.17 27.60 -14.44
CA LYS A 121 35.13 27.09 -15.42
C LYS A 121 35.19 27.96 -16.68
N ALA A 122 34.04 28.43 -17.17
CA ALA A 122 33.98 29.37 -18.30
C ALA A 122 34.63 30.74 -18.00
N ARG A 123 34.73 31.12 -16.72
CA ARG A 123 35.45 32.33 -16.25
C ARG A 123 36.90 32.07 -15.84
N SER A 124 37.41 30.86 -16.03
CA SER A 124 38.76 30.44 -15.61
C SER A 124 39.03 30.61 -14.10
N GLU A 125 38.00 30.45 -13.26
CA GLU A 125 38.17 30.46 -11.81
C GLU A 125 38.93 29.22 -11.33
N GLN A 126 39.89 29.40 -10.41
CA GLN A 126 40.72 28.31 -9.89
C GLN A 126 40.09 27.57 -8.70
N ASP A 127 39.17 28.20 -7.97
CA ASP A 127 38.57 27.63 -6.76
C ASP A 127 37.14 27.08 -7.00
N ILE A 128 37.07 25.84 -7.48
CA ILE A 128 35.80 25.15 -7.85
C ILE A 128 35.35 24.14 -6.77
N GLN A 129 36.14 23.95 -5.73
CA GLN A 129 35.96 22.90 -4.72
C GLN A 129 34.88 23.22 -3.67
N HIS A 130 34.44 24.47 -3.58
CA HIS A 130 33.44 24.95 -2.62
C HIS A 130 31.98 24.72 -3.04
N TYR A 131 31.72 24.22 -4.24
CA TYR A 131 30.37 24.13 -4.79
C TYR A 131 29.54 22.95 -4.24
N TRP A 132 29.97 22.25 -3.18
CA TRP A 132 29.18 21.16 -2.58
C TRP A 132 28.53 21.58 -1.26
N PHE A 133 27.24 21.31 -1.07
CA PHE A 133 26.59 21.68 0.18
C PHE A 133 26.93 20.75 1.35
N LYS A 134 27.26 21.32 2.51
CA LYS A 134 27.75 20.61 3.71
C LYS A 134 26.85 19.46 4.17
N ALA A 135 25.54 19.57 3.94
CA ALA A 135 24.55 18.61 4.40
C ALA A 135 24.18 17.51 3.38
N ALA A 136 24.83 17.40 2.22
CA ALA A 136 24.36 16.45 1.19
C ALA A 136 24.43 15.00 1.65
N LYS A 137 25.48 14.59 2.34
CA LYS A 137 25.64 13.19 2.79
C LYS A 137 24.56 12.75 3.78
N PRO A 138 24.28 13.46 4.89
CA PRO A 138 23.18 13.07 5.77
C PRO A 138 21.81 13.16 5.08
N LEU A 139 21.58 14.16 4.22
CA LEU A 139 20.32 14.30 3.50
C LEU A 139 20.06 13.15 2.52
N MET A 140 21.08 12.73 1.75
CA MET A 140 20.98 11.57 0.86
C MET A 140 20.69 10.27 1.62
N ARG A 141 21.28 10.09 2.81
CA ARG A 141 21.01 8.90 3.65
C ARG A 141 19.57 8.90 4.19
N LEU A 142 19.09 10.06 4.63
CA LEU A 142 17.71 10.23 5.08
C LEU A 142 16.73 9.90 3.93
N VAL A 143 16.97 10.46 2.74
CA VAL A 143 16.15 10.19 1.56
C VAL A 143 16.15 8.70 1.22
N LEU A 144 17.32 8.06 1.23
CA LEU A 144 17.41 6.62 0.95
C LEU A 144 16.63 5.78 1.98
N ALA A 145 16.73 6.11 3.27
CA ALA A 145 16.02 5.42 4.33
C ALA A 145 14.50 5.60 4.21
N LEU A 146 14.04 6.85 4.06
CA LEU A 146 12.63 7.15 3.83
C LEU A 146 12.11 6.43 2.59
N TRP A 147 12.90 6.40 1.51
CA TRP A 147 12.52 5.76 0.27
C TRP A 147 12.32 4.25 0.43
N PHE A 148 13.24 3.53 1.09
CA PHE A 148 13.06 2.10 1.36
C PHE A 148 11.86 1.81 2.27
N LEU A 149 11.63 2.66 3.27
CA LEU A 149 10.48 2.53 4.15
C LEU A 149 9.18 2.72 3.37
N THR A 150 9.07 3.79 2.56
CA THR A 150 7.93 4.04 1.67
C THR A 150 7.70 2.89 0.69
N ALA A 151 8.76 2.33 0.09
CA ALA A 151 8.67 1.18 -0.81
C ALA A 151 8.04 -0.03 -0.11
N ALA A 152 8.50 -0.36 1.11
CA ALA A 152 7.94 -1.44 1.91
C ALA A 152 6.46 -1.21 2.23
N PHE A 153 6.08 0.00 2.65
CA PHE A 153 4.67 0.37 2.88
C PHE A 153 3.82 0.33 1.60
N GLY A 154 4.40 0.63 0.43
CA GLY A 154 3.70 0.52 -0.85
C GLY A 154 3.35 -0.93 -1.18
N VAL A 155 4.29 -1.85 -0.97
CA VAL A 155 4.05 -3.30 -1.12
C VAL A 155 3.00 -3.78 -0.12
N LEU A 156 3.14 -3.41 1.17
CA LEU A 156 2.16 -3.76 2.21
C LEU A 156 0.75 -3.24 1.88
N THR A 157 0.65 -2.01 1.37
CA THR A 157 -0.62 -1.42 0.94
C THR A 157 -1.29 -2.27 -0.14
N TYR A 158 -0.52 -2.68 -1.16
CA TYR A 158 -1.03 -3.54 -2.22
C TYR A 158 -1.53 -4.89 -1.66
N LEU A 159 -0.72 -5.53 -0.81
CA LEU A 159 -1.04 -6.86 -0.28
C LEU A 159 -2.31 -6.86 0.58
N VAL A 160 -2.47 -5.87 1.45
CA VAL A 160 -3.65 -5.75 2.33
C VAL A 160 -4.88 -5.32 1.54
N ARG A 161 -4.76 -4.33 0.65
CA ARG A 161 -5.91 -3.75 -0.05
C ARG A 161 -6.55 -4.71 -1.05
N TYR A 162 -5.76 -5.61 -1.62
CA TYR A 162 -6.22 -6.60 -2.60
C TYR A 162 -6.31 -8.01 -2.02
N GLU A 163 -6.44 -8.10 -0.68
CA GLU A 163 -6.75 -9.34 0.07
C GLU A 163 -5.75 -10.48 -0.19
N VAL A 164 -4.51 -10.13 -0.56
CA VAL A 164 -3.41 -11.10 -0.69
C VAL A 164 -2.95 -11.55 0.70
N LEU A 165 -3.00 -10.64 1.66
CA LEU A 165 -2.80 -10.91 3.08
C LEU A 165 -4.05 -10.53 3.85
N THR A 166 -4.49 -11.41 4.75
CA THR A 166 -5.54 -11.09 5.72
C THR A 166 -4.98 -10.08 6.71
N PRO A 167 -5.54 -8.86 6.83
CA PRO A 167 -4.99 -7.85 7.73
C PRO A 167 -5.08 -8.31 9.18
N PHE A 168 -4.07 -7.95 9.97
CA PHE A 168 -4.16 -8.04 11.43
C PHE A 168 -5.17 -6.98 11.92
N ASN A 169 -6.31 -7.41 12.43
CA ASN A 169 -7.25 -6.52 13.10
C ASN A 169 -6.69 -6.11 14.46
N PHE A 170 -6.16 -4.89 14.57
CA PHE A 170 -5.76 -4.30 15.86
C PHE A 170 -6.96 -3.97 16.78
N GLY A 171 -8.19 -4.27 16.33
CA GLY A 171 -9.45 -4.00 17.02
C GLY A 171 -10.27 -5.23 17.37
N ASP A 172 -9.79 -6.46 17.11
CA ASP A 172 -10.45 -7.66 17.61
C ASP A 172 -10.13 -7.79 19.11
N SER A 173 -10.78 -6.94 19.91
CA SER A 173 -11.10 -7.33 21.28
C SER A 173 -11.81 -8.67 21.18
N PRO A 174 -11.34 -9.74 21.85
CA PRO A 174 -12.07 -10.99 21.87
C PRO A 174 -13.52 -10.67 22.25
N ALA A 175 -14.47 -11.18 21.48
CA ALA A 175 -15.88 -11.04 21.80
C ALA A 175 -16.04 -11.35 23.30
N PRO A 176 -16.81 -10.54 24.06
CA PRO A 176 -17.02 -10.83 25.47
C PRO A 176 -17.45 -12.28 25.56
N ILE A 177 -16.68 -13.09 26.28
CA ILE A 177 -17.04 -14.47 26.55
C ILE A 177 -18.43 -14.38 27.19
N VAL A 178 -19.44 -14.80 26.45
CA VAL A 178 -20.79 -14.96 27.00
C VAL A 178 -20.63 -16.11 27.99
N THR A 179 -20.41 -15.76 29.25
CA THR A 179 -20.57 -16.70 30.35
C THR A 179 -22.00 -17.18 30.26
N GLN A 180 -22.20 -18.43 29.81
CA GLN A 180 -23.47 -19.09 29.98
C GLN A 180 -23.80 -19.03 31.47
N GLU A 181 -24.89 -18.35 31.82
CA GLU A 181 -25.44 -18.46 33.17
C GLU A 181 -25.63 -19.94 33.47
N ALA A 182 -25.08 -20.38 34.61
CA ALA A 182 -25.27 -21.73 35.08
C ALA A 182 -26.78 -22.01 35.14
N PRO A 183 -27.25 -23.19 34.70
CA PRO A 183 -28.66 -23.54 34.80
C PRO A 183 -29.07 -23.43 36.27
N THR A 184 -30.01 -22.54 36.54
CA THR A 184 -30.72 -22.46 37.81
C THR A 184 -31.41 -23.80 38.02
N ILE A 185 -30.89 -24.61 38.94
CA ILE A 185 -31.62 -25.78 39.42
C ILE A 185 -32.75 -25.24 40.28
N ASP A 186 -33.92 -25.05 39.68
CA ASP A 186 -35.18 -24.83 40.39
C ASP A 186 -35.46 -26.08 41.25
N ASN A 187 -35.15 -25.97 42.54
CA ASN A 187 -35.66 -26.87 43.55
C ASN A 187 -36.94 -26.27 44.10
N ASP A 188 -38.07 -26.48 43.41
CA ASP A 188 -39.38 -26.34 44.03
C ASP A 188 -40.25 -27.59 43.75
N PRO A 189 -40.93 -28.14 44.79
CA PRO A 189 -41.71 -29.37 44.69
C PRO A 189 -43.05 -29.17 43.96
N PRO A 190 -43.67 -30.24 43.43
CA PRO A 190 -44.75 -30.12 42.47
C PRO A 190 -46.06 -29.71 43.15
N LEU A 191 -46.67 -28.62 42.65
CA LEU A 191 -48.09 -28.37 42.85
C LEU A 191 -48.81 -28.51 41.51
N SER A 192 -49.62 -29.56 41.42
CA SER A 192 -50.59 -29.81 40.36
C SER A 192 -51.51 -28.61 40.13
N THR A 193 -51.69 -28.17 38.88
CA THR A 193 -52.97 -27.65 38.35
C THR A 193 -52.94 -27.66 36.80
N THR A 194 -53.73 -28.58 36.25
CA THR A 194 -54.63 -28.53 35.07
C THR A 194 -54.29 -27.66 33.84
N GLN A 195 -54.13 -28.39 32.72
CA GLN A 195 -54.52 -28.12 31.31
C GLN A 195 -54.62 -26.67 30.81
N ASP A 196 -53.85 -26.38 29.75
CA ASP A 196 -54.46 -25.92 28.50
C ASP A 196 -53.66 -26.43 27.29
N THR A 197 -54.37 -27.08 26.37
CA THR A 197 -53.82 -27.68 25.15
C THR A 197 -54.12 -26.78 23.97
N THR A 198 -53.09 -26.10 23.45
CA THR A 198 -53.15 -25.50 22.10
C THR A 198 -52.09 -26.20 21.22
N PRO A 199 -52.48 -26.84 20.10
CA PRO A 199 -51.53 -27.51 19.21
C PRO A 199 -50.68 -26.50 18.43
N PRO A 200 -49.40 -26.82 18.12
CA PRO A 200 -48.61 -26.02 17.21
C PRO A 200 -49.09 -26.18 15.76
N THR A 201 -49.38 -25.05 15.11
CA THR A 201 -49.60 -24.96 13.67
C THR A 201 -48.33 -25.38 12.93
N LEU A 202 -48.42 -26.48 12.18
CA LEU A 202 -47.37 -26.98 11.29
C LEU A 202 -47.31 -26.09 10.03
N GLU A 203 -46.20 -25.38 9.84
CA GLU A 203 -45.89 -24.78 8.55
C GLU A 203 -45.49 -25.87 7.53
N PRO A 204 -45.96 -25.80 6.28
CA PRO A 204 -45.67 -26.80 5.27
C PRO A 204 -44.21 -26.71 4.80
N ALA A 205 -43.57 -27.88 4.72
CA ALA A 205 -42.24 -28.08 4.18
C ALA A 205 -42.13 -27.59 2.73
N VAL A 206 -41.16 -26.72 2.47
CA VAL A 206 -40.78 -26.29 1.11
C VAL A 206 -39.99 -27.42 0.45
N THR A 207 -40.62 -28.06 -0.55
CA THR A 207 -39.97 -29.02 -1.45
C THR A 207 -38.90 -28.28 -2.28
N GLN A 208 -37.65 -28.70 -2.17
CA GLN A 208 -36.58 -28.25 -3.07
C GLN A 208 -36.73 -28.93 -4.44
N ASP A 209 -36.90 -28.11 -5.48
CA ASP A 209 -36.89 -28.56 -6.88
C ASP A 209 -35.44 -28.89 -7.29
N ILE A 210 -35.19 -30.18 -7.56
CA ILE A 210 -33.89 -30.67 -8.02
C ILE A 210 -33.79 -30.41 -9.52
N ALA A 211 -32.88 -29.53 -9.93
CA ALA A 211 -32.57 -29.32 -11.34
C ALA A 211 -31.96 -30.59 -11.98
N PRO A 212 -32.37 -30.97 -13.21
CA PRO A 212 -31.80 -32.13 -13.88
C PRO A 212 -30.35 -31.88 -14.33
N PRO A 213 -29.51 -32.93 -14.37
CA PRO A 213 -28.11 -32.81 -14.78
C PRO A 213 -27.97 -32.46 -16.27
N PRO A 214 -26.90 -31.74 -16.67
CA PRO A 214 -26.67 -31.37 -18.06
C PRO A 214 -26.33 -32.60 -18.92
N ALA A 215 -26.97 -32.67 -20.09
CA ALA A 215 -26.73 -33.69 -21.10
C ALA A 215 -25.28 -33.64 -21.61
N THR A 216 -24.63 -34.80 -21.63
CA THR A 216 -23.31 -35.01 -22.23
C THR A 216 -23.50 -35.19 -23.73
N THR A 217 -23.03 -34.23 -24.54
CA THR A 217 -22.84 -34.45 -25.98
C THR A 217 -21.39 -34.86 -26.20
N GLN A 218 -21.19 -36.14 -26.47
CA GLN A 218 -19.98 -36.66 -27.11
C GLN A 218 -20.14 -36.65 -28.64
N GLU A 219 -18.99 -36.74 -29.30
CA GLU A 219 -18.72 -37.14 -30.70
C GLU A 219 -18.35 -36.00 -31.67
N PRO A 220 -17.62 -36.30 -32.76
CA PRO A 220 -16.27 -36.85 -32.82
C PRO A 220 -15.28 -35.95 -33.60
#